data_AF-A0A832U8D4-F1
#
_entry.id   AF-A0A832U8D4-F1
#
_cell.length_a   1.000
_cell.length_b   1.000
_cell.length_c   1.000
_cell.angle_alpha   90.00
_cell.angle_beta   90.00
_cell.angle_gamma   90.00
#
_symmetry.space_group_name_H-M   'P 1'
#
loop_
_entity.id
_entity.type
_entity.pdbx_description
1 polymer ?
#
loop_
_entity_poly.entity_id
_entity_poly.type
_entity_poly.pdbx_seq_one_letter_code
_entity_poly.pdbx_strand_id
1 'polypeptide(L)'
;MDEKSAFLGTENIRKLLFKLSTPIVIGMLVQAIYNVVDTFFVGMVYGADDVQAIGGLSIAFPIQMMVMAFGIMLGTGGSSIISRALGARENEKAEKTLGNVFS
;
A
#
# COMPACT_ATOMS: atom_id res chain seq x y z
N MET A 1 -14.31 -20.21 -8.73
CA MET A 1 -13.16 -19.41 -9.22
C MET A 1 -13.68 -18.56 -10.35
N ASP A 2 -13.79 -17.25 -10.15
CA ASP A 2 -14.29 -16.33 -11.18
C ASP A 2 -13.46 -16.45 -12.46
N GLU A 3 -14.13 -16.42 -13.61
CA GLU A 3 -13.52 -16.48 -14.95
C GLU A 3 -12.41 -15.42 -15.13
N LYS A 4 -12.55 -14.27 -14.44
CA LYS A 4 -11.57 -13.17 -14.42
C LYS A 4 -10.27 -13.48 -13.67
N SER A 5 -10.25 -14.44 -12.76
CA SER A 5 -9.08 -14.74 -11.91
C SER A 5 -8.29 -15.96 -12.37
N ALA A 6 -8.80 -16.70 -13.36
CA ALA A 6 -8.20 -17.93 -13.86
C ALA A 6 -6.76 -17.73 -14.40
N PHE A 7 -6.47 -16.55 -14.97
CA PHE A 7 -5.13 -16.24 -15.50
C PHE A 7 -4.03 -16.22 -14.43
N LEU A 8 -4.38 -15.97 -13.17
CA LEU A 8 -3.43 -15.96 -12.06
C LEU A 8 -2.79 -17.35 -11.81
N GLY A 9 -3.49 -18.42 -12.17
CA GLY A 9 -3.03 -19.81 -11.99
C GLY A 9 -2.53 -20.49 -13.26
N THR A 10 -2.74 -19.91 -14.44
CA THR A 10 -2.46 -20.54 -15.74
C THR A 10 -1.44 -19.80 -16.59
N GLU A 11 -1.25 -18.49 -16.37
CA GLU A 11 -0.34 -17.68 -17.17
C GLU A 11 1.13 -17.83 -16.69
N ASN A 12 2.09 -17.65 -17.61
CA ASN A 12 3.51 -17.70 -17.27
C ASN A 12 3.88 -16.63 -16.23
N ILE A 13 4.60 -17.04 -15.18
CA ILE A 13 5.00 -16.20 -14.04
C ILE A 13 5.63 -14.87 -14.49
N ARG A 14 6.53 -14.90 -15.49
CA ARG A 14 7.18 -13.66 -16.01
C ARG A 14 6.16 -12.65 -16.53
N LYS A 15 5.21 -13.09 -17.35
CA LYS A 15 4.20 -12.21 -17.94
C LYS A 15 3.22 -11.70 -16.89
N LEU A 16 2.88 -12.55 -15.93
CA LEU A 16 2.02 -12.21 -14.81
C LEU A 16 2.64 -11.14 -13.90
N LEU A 17 3.93 -11.30 -13.57
CA LEU A 17 4.69 -10.33 -12.79
C LEU A 17 4.70 -8.97 -13.47
N PHE A 18 5.07 -8.87 -14.76
CA PHE A 18 5.05 -7.59 -15.47
C PHE A 18 3.64 -6.98 -15.50
N LYS A 19 2.62 -7.77 -15.83
CA LYS A 19 1.23 -7.29 -15.92
C LYS A 19 0.69 -6.71 -14.61
N LEU A 20 1.03 -7.34 -13.48
CA LEU A 20 0.56 -6.90 -12.16
C LEU A 20 1.47 -5.84 -11.53
N SER A 21 2.78 -5.93 -11.71
CA SER A 21 3.74 -5.00 -11.10
C SER A 21 3.83 -3.66 -11.81
N THR A 22 3.67 -3.59 -13.14
CA THR A 22 3.75 -2.32 -13.88
C THR A 22 2.81 -1.23 -13.33
N PRO A 23 1.49 -1.46 -13.13
CA PRO A 23 0.62 -0.42 -12.58
C PRO A 23 0.99 -0.04 -11.14
N ILE A 24 1.47 -1.00 -10.33
CA ILE A 24 1.93 -0.73 -8.96
C ILE A 24 3.15 0.19 -8.97
N VAL A 25 4.14 -0.10 -9.82
CA VAL A 25 5.35 0.73 -9.96
C VAL A 25 5.00 2.14 -10.40
N ILE A 26 4.09 2.30 -11.36
CA ILE A 26 3.62 3.64 -11.79
C ILE A 26 2.96 4.37 -10.61
N GLY A 27 2.10 3.69 -9.85
CA GLY A 27 1.48 4.27 -8.65
C GLY A 27 2.51 4.73 -7.61
N MET A 28 3.53 3.91 -7.36
CA MET A 28 4.63 4.26 -6.46
C MET A 28 5.46 5.45 -6.97
N LEU A 29 5.67 5.57 -8.28
CA LEU A 29 6.34 6.73 -8.86
C LEU A 29 5.53 8.02 -8.67
N VAL A 30 4.22 7.97 -8.91
CA VAL A 30 3.32 9.12 -8.67
C VAL A 30 3.32 9.50 -7.20
N GLN A 31 3.27 8.52 -6.30
CA GLN A 31 3.35 8.76 -4.86
C GLN A 31 4.69 9.37 -4.44
N ALA A 32 5.81 8.93 -5.03
CA ALA A 32 7.11 9.53 -4.76
C ALA A 32 7.17 11.00 -5.21
N ILE A 33 6.64 11.32 -6.40
CA ILE A 33 6.55 12.71 -6.89
C ILE A 33 5.67 13.53 -5.97
N TYR A 34 4.54 12.99 -5.50
CA TYR A 34 3.68 13.66 -4.53
C TYR A 34 4.45 14.04 -3.26
N ASN A 35 5.24 13.14 -2.68
CA ASN A 35 6.03 13.46 -1.48
C ASN A 35 7.05 14.59 -1.72
N VAL A 36 7.70 14.63 -2.89
CA VAL A 36 8.66 15.69 -3.24
C VAL A 36 7.94 17.04 -3.38
N VAL A 37 6.82 17.05 -4.11
CA VAL A 37 6.02 18.26 -4.33
C VAL A 37 5.46 18.77 -3.02
N ASP A 38 4.87 17.89 -2.19
CA ASP A 38 4.35 18.22 -0.86
C ASP A 38 5.42 18.85 0.03
N THR A 39 6.59 18.20 0.14
CA THR A 39 7.72 18.74 0.92
C THR A 39 8.21 20.09 0.39
N PHE A 40 8.26 20.26 -0.93
CA PHE A 40 8.69 21.50 -1.57
C PHE A 40 7.70 22.66 -1.33
N PHE A 41 6.40 22.39 -1.45
CA PHE A 41 5.37 23.40 -1.16
C PHE A 41 5.29 23.73 0.32
N VAL A 42 5.36 22.73 1.20
CA VAL A 42 5.43 22.97 2.64
C VAL A 42 6.66 23.83 2.97
N GLY A 43 7.82 23.53 2.41
CA GLY A 43 9.03 24.34 2.60
C GLY A 43 8.89 25.79 2.13
N MET A 44 8.31 26.00 0.94
CA MET A 44 8.16 27.36 0.41
C MET A 44 7.04 28.18 1.07
N VAL A 45 5.96 27.56 1.53
CA VAL A 45 4.77 28.27 2.05
C VAL A 45 5.03 28.95 3.40
N TYR A 46 6.01 28.50 4.18
CA TYR A 46 6.28 29.04 5.52
C TYR A 46 7.41 30.09 5.62
N GLY A 47 8.14 30.40 4.55
CA GLY A 47 9.08 31.53 4.51
C GLY A 47 10.10 31.55 5.67
N ALA A 48 10.10 32.58 6.53
CA ALA A 48 11.02 32.70 7.68
C ALA A 48 10.68 31.77 8.87
N ASP A 49 9.48 31.19 8.91
CA ASP A 49 9.02 30.22 9.93
C ASP A 49 9.22 28.76 9.49
N ASP A 50 9.85 28.55 8.32
CA ASP A 50 10.04 27.25 7.67
C ASP A 50 10.80 26.23 8.53
N VAL A 51 11.75 26.70 9.34
CA VAL A 51 12.48 25.84 10.30
C VAL A 51 11.55 25.29 11.40
N GLN A 52 10.55 26.06 11.83
CA GLN A 52 9.58 25.63 12.85
C GLN A 52 8.50 24.72 12.25
N ALA A 53 8.09 24.95 11.00
CA ALA A 53 7.14 24.10 10.28
C ALA A 53 7.74 22.72 9.95
N ILE A 54 8.96 22.68 9.39
CA ILE A 54 9.70 21.44 9.11
C ILE A 54 10.11 20.73 10.42
N GLY A 55 10.43 21.50 11.47
CA GLY A 55 10.67 20.97 12.82
C GLY A 55 9.43 20.30 13.42
N GLY A 56 8.25 20.89 13.26
CA GLY A 56 6.97 20.32 13.69
C GLY A 56 6.61 19.03 12.93
N LEU A 57 6.87 18.99 11.63
CA LEU A 57 6.74 17.77 10.82
C LEU A 57 7.61 16.63 11.34
N SER A 58 8.85 16.94 11.73
CA SER A 58 9.79 15.94 12.26
C SER A 58 9.31 15.32 13.59
N ILE A 59 8.53 16.06 14.38
CA ILE A 59 7.92 15.58 15.63
C ILE A 59 6.63 14.78 15.36
N ALA A 60 5.86 15.15 14.33
CA ALA A 60 4.65 14.44 13.93
C ALA A 60 4.94 13.13 13.17
N PHE A 61 6.07 13.07 12.46
CA PHE A 61 6.45 11.95 11.60
C PHE A 61 6.44 10.58 12.30
N PRO A 62 6.97 10.41 13.53
CA PRO A 62 6.88 9.14 14.25
C PRO A 62 5.44 8.68 14.50
N ILE A 63 4.52 9.61 14.80
CA ILE A 63 3.10 9.31 15.04
C ILE A 63 2.44 8.88 13.73
N GLN A 64 2.69 9.60 12.64
CA GLN A 64 2.23 9.22 11.31
C GLN A 64 2.77 7.84 10.90
N MET A 65 4.05 7.56 11.17
CA MET A 65 4.66 6.25 10.93
C MET A 65 3.94 5.14 11.70
N MET A 66 3.57 5.36 12.96
CA MET A 66 2.83 4.36 13.74
C MET A 66 1.46 4.07 13.09
N VAL A 67 0.70 5.09 12.71
CA VAL A 67 -0.60 4.90 12.04
C VAL A 67 -0.44 4.15 10.72
N MET A 68 0.55 4.53 9.90
CA MET A 68 0.84 3.82 8.65
C MET A 68 1.27 2.37 8.91
N ALA A 69 2.06 2.10 9.96
CA ALA A 69 2.53 0.77 10.28
C ALA A 69 1.36 -0.19 10.58
N PHE A 70 0.36 0.27 11.33
CA PHE A 70 -0.86 -0.53 11.56
C PHE A 70 -1.64 -0.77 10.26
N GLY A 71 -1.77 0.25 9.39
CA GLY A 71 -2.42 0.10 8.09
C GLY A 71 -1.71 -0.93 7.19
N ILE A 72 -0.39 -0.86 7.09
CA ILE A 72 0.43 -1.80 6.31
C ILE A 72 0.39 -3.19 6.93
N MET A 73 0.43 -3.31 8.25
CA MET A 73 0.35 -4.57 8.98
C MET A 73 -0.96 -5.31 8.66
N LEU A 74 -2.09 -4.62 8.81
CA LEU A 74 -3.40 -5.21 8.54
C LEU A 74 -3.59 -5.51 7.04
N GLY A 75 -3.26 -4.57 6.16
CA GLY A 75 -3.40 -4.75 4.73
C GLY A 75 -2.52 -5.88 4.17
N THR A 76 -1.22 -5.84 4.45
CA THR A 76 -0.25 -6.83 3.94
C THR A 76 -0.38 -8.17 4.66
N GLY A 77 -0.55 -8.15 5.99
CA GLY A 77 -0.75 -9.35 6.80
C GLY A 77 -2.05 -10.08 6.44
N GLY A 78 -3.15 -9.33 6.31
CA GLY A 78 -4.43 -9.85 5.85
C GLY A 78 -4.36 -10.42 4.44
N SER A 79 -3.79 -9.66 3.49
CA SER A 79 -3.58 -10.12 2.11
C SER A 79 -2.76 -11.42 2.03
N SER A 80 -1.74 -11.56 2.88
CA SER A 80 -0.92 -12.78 2.97
C SER A 80 -1.73 -14.00 3.42
N ILE A 81 -2.58 -13.85 4.44
CA ILE A 81 -3.47 -14.92 4.91
C ILE A 81 -4.51 -15.28 3.83
N ILE A 82 -5.13 -14.28 3.21
CA ILE A 82 -6.10 -14.44 2.13
C ILE A 82 -5.47 -15.17 0.95
N SER A 83 -4.28 -14.77 0.52
CA SER A 83 -3.55 -15.40 -0.59
C SER A 83 -3.29 -16.88 -0.34
N ARG A 84 -2.86 -17.26 0.87
CA ARG A 84 -2.67 -18.67 1.25
C ARG A 84 -3.98 -19.45 1.29
N ALA A 85 -5.04 -18.86 1.85
CA ALA A 85 -6.36 -19.51 1.92
C ALA A 85 -6.95 -19.75 0.52
N LEU A 86 -6.87 -18.77 -0.38
CA LEU A 86 -7.29 -18.92 -1.78
C LEU A 86 -6.46 -19.98 -2.51
N GLY A 87 -5.14 -20.02 -2.30
CA GLY A 87 -4.26 -21.05 -2.85
C GLY A 87 -4.59 -22.46 -2.34
N ALA A 88 -5.02 -22.59 -1.09
CA ALA A 88 -5.49 -23.83 -0.48
C ALA A 88 -6.95 -24.18 -0.82
N ARG A 89 -7.64 -23.36 -1.64
CA ARG A 89 -9.08 -23.46 -1.97
C ARG A 89 -10.02 -23.31 -0.77
N GLU A 90 -9.56 -22.72 0.34
CA GLU A 90 -10.33 -22.41 1.55
C GLU A 90 -11.09 -21.06 1.41
N ASN A 91 -12.03 -20.98 0.47
CA ASN A 91 -12.70 -19.70 0.13
C ASN A 91 -13.44 -19.05 1.31
N GLU A 92 -14.12 -19.83 2.17
CA GLU A 92 -14.84 -19.31 3.33
C GLU A 92 -13.90 -18.62 4.33
N LYS A 93 -12.69 -19.17 4.50
CA LYS A 93 -11.67 -18.60 5.38
C LYS A 93 -11.08 -17.32 4.78
N ALA A 94 -10.90 -17.28 3.46
CA ALA A 94 -10.47 -16.07 2.77
C ALA A 94 -11.49 -14.93 2.96
N GLU A 95 -12.78 -15.22 2.82
CA GLU A 95 -13.86 -14.25 2.98
C GLU A 95 -13.98 -13.75 4.43
N LYS A 96 -13.96 -14.65 5.41
CA LYS A 96 -13.94 -14.27 6.85
C LYS A 96 -12.73 -13.40 7.19
N THR A 97 -11.55 -13.74 6.64
CA THR A 97 -10.34 -12.95 6.88
C THR A 97 -10.46 -11.56 6.25
N LEU A 98 -11.00 -11.46 5.04
CA LEU A 98 -11.25 -10.18 4.38
C LEU A 98 -12.20 -9.31 5.19
N GLY A 99 -13.31 -9.87 5.67
CA GLY A 99 -14.27 -9.19 6.52
C GLY A 99 -13.62 -8.66 7.81
N ASN A 100 -12.81 -9.48 8.50
CA ASN A 100 -12.17 -9.06 9.75
C ASN A 100 -11.07 -8.00 9.58
N VAL A 101 -10.49 -7.85 8.39
CA VAL A 101 -9.37 -6.92 8.14
C VAL A 101 -9.85 -5.56 7.63
N PHE A 102 -10.97 -5.53 6.89
CA PHE A 102 -11.46 -4.32 6.21
C PHE A 102 -12.85 -3.85 6.67
N SER A 103 -13.52 -4.57 7.58
CA SER A 103 -14.76 -4.13 8.25
C SER A 103 -14.48 -3.47 9.59
#